data_AF-A0A7K2T840-F1
#
_entry.id   AF-A0A7K2T840-F1
#
_cell.length_a   1.000
_cell.length_b   1.000
_cell.length_c   1.000
_cell.angle_alpha   90.00
_cell.angle_beta   90.00
_cell.angle_gamma   90.00
#
_symmetry.space_group_name_H-M   'P 1'
#
loop_
_entity.id
_entity.type
_entity.pdbx_description
1 polymer ?
#
loop_
_entity_poly.entity_id
_entity_poly.type
_entity_poly.pdbx_seq_one_letter_code
_entity_poly.pdbx_strand_id
1 'polypeptide(L)' 'MTWDRLLAQWPLIEADLHQVYGIDVEDGVLQRRTWRWLQVRVLGLLSAETRLHRHFAPPPEDPKTRSLRRR' A
#
# COMPACT_ATOMS: atom_id res chain seq x y z
N MET A 1 -6.16 -8.85 8.22
CA MET A 1 -5.72 -8.47 6.86
C MET A 1 -5.15 -9.71 6.19
N THR A 2 -5.45 -9.96 4.91
CA THR A 2 -4.98 -11.15 4.17
C THR A 2 -4.13 -10.72 2.96
N TRP A 3 -3.28 -11.63 2.46
CA TRP A 3 -2.36 -11.32 1.35
C TRP A 3 -3.07 -11.11 0.01
N ASP A 4 -4.17 -11.82 -0.25
CA ASP A 4 -5.01 -11.63 -1.44
C ASP A 4 -5.55 -10.20 -1.54
N ARG A 5 -6.10 -9.66 -0.44
CA ARG A 5 -6.58 -8.28 -0.39
C ARG A 5 -5.47 -7.26 -0.59
N LEU A 6 -4.30 -7.52 -0.03
CA LEU A 6 -3.14 -6.64 -0.15
C LEU A 6 -2.66 -6.60 -1.60
N LEU A 7 -2.47 -7.77 -2.22
CA LEU A 7 -2.02 -7.89 -3.60
C LEU A 7 -3.05 -7.42 -4.63
N ALA A 8 -4.34 -7.44 -4.30
CA ALA A 8 -5.37 -6.79 -5.12
C ALA A 8 -5.14 -5.28 -5.27
N GLN A 9 -4.36 -4.66 -4.37
CA GLN A 9 -3.94 -3.26 -4.44
C GLN A 9 -2.52 -3.11 -5.00
N TRP A 10 -2.10 -4.00 -5.92
CA TRP A 10 -0.77 -3.96 -6.54
C TRP A 10 -0.34 -2.58 -7.05
N PRO A 11 -1.20 -1.78 -7.74
CA PRO A 11 -0.79 -0.45 -8.19
C PRO A 11 -0.37 0.50 -7.06
N LEU A 12 -0.98 0.38 -5.87
CA LEU A 12 -0.58 1.16 -4.70
C LEU A 12 0.75 0.66 -4.13
N ILE A 13 0.92 -0.67 -4.08
CA ILE A 13 2.18 -1.29 -3.65
C ILE A 13 3.32 -0.83 -4.54
N GLU A 14 3.16 -0.92 -5.86
CA GLU A 14 4.17 -0.54 -6.84
C GLU A 14 4.57 0.94 -6.71
N ALA A 15 3.58 1.84 -6.66
CA ALA A 15 3.82 3.27 -6.49
C ALA A 15 4.54 3.58 -5.17
N ASP A 16 4.16 2.91 -4.09
CA ASP A 16 4.76 3.13 -2.78
C ASP A 16 6.14 2.46 -2.64
N LEU A 17 6.39 1.31 -3.29
CA LEU A 17 7.72 0.69 -3.39
C LEU A 17 8.71 1.62 -4.10
N HIS A 18 8.28 2.23 -5.20
CA HIS A 18 9.10 3.19 -5.93
C HIS A 18 9.34 4.45 -5.09
N GLN A 19 8.29 5.05 -4.52
CA GLN A 19 8.44 6.30 -3.77
C GLN A 19 9.24 6.15 -2.47
N VAL A 20 8.99 5.10 -1.69
CA VAL A 20 9.57 4.94 -0.34
C VAL A 20 10.97 4.32 -0.41
N TYR A 21 11.19 3.37 -1.30
CA TYR A 21 12.41 2.58 -1.36
C TYR A 21 13.23 2.77 -2.63
N GLY A 22 12.74 3.52 -3.62
CA GLY A 22 13.38 3.63 -4.94
C GLY A 22 13.35 2.32 -5.73
N ILE A 23 12.38 1.45 -5.45
CA ILE A 23 12.26 0.14 -6.11
C ILE A 23 11.29 0.25 -7.27
N ASP A 24 11.80 0.14 -8.49
CA ASP A 24 11.00 -0.07 -9.69
C ASP A 24 10.83 -1.58 -9.93
N VAL A 25 9.59 -2.07 -9.93
CA VAL A 25 9.32 -3.51 -10.08
C VAL A 25 9.56 -4.02 -11.51
N GLU A 26 9.59 -3.11 -12.49
CA GLU A 26 9.85 -3.42 -13.91
C GLU A 26 11.35 -3.50 -14.24
N ASP A 27 12.25 -3.15 -13.29
CA ASP A 27 13.72 -3.18 -13.50
C ASP A 27 14.34 -4.59 -13.44
N GLY A 28 13.50 -5.62 -13.27
CA GLY A 28 13.90 -7.01 -13.09
C GLY A 28 14.24 -7.42 -11.64
N VAL A 29 14.00 -6.57 -10.64
CA VAL A 29 14.36 -6.83 -9.23
C VAL A 29 13.60 -8.02 -8.67
N LEU A 30 12.36 -8.23 -9.09
CA LEU A 30 11.52 -9.31 -8.58
C LEU A 30 12.03 -10.70 -9.00
N GLN A 31 12.75 -10.79 -10.12
CA GLN A 31 13.40 -12.00 -10.61
C GLN A 31 14.72 -12.27 -9.87
N ARG A 32 15.35 -11.22 -9.32
CA ARG A 32 16.64 -11.30 -8.61
C ARG A 32 16.50 -11.49 -7.10
N ARG A 33 15.31 -11.26 -6.54
CA ARG A 33 15.06 -11.27 -5.09
C ARG A 33 14.01 -12.31 -4.72
N THR A 34 14.07 -12.76 -3.46
CA THR A 34 13.12 -13.76 -2.95
C THR A 34 11.77 -13.13 -2.63
N TRP A 35 10.71 -13.94 -2.62
CA TRP A 35 9.39 -13.48 -2.17
C TRP A 35 9.44 -12.86 -0.77
N ARG A 36 10.21 -13.46 0.16
CA ARG A 36 10.39 -12.93 1.52
C ARG A 36 10.94 -11.51 1.53
N TRP A 37 11.85 -11.15 0.60
CA TRP A 37 12.42 -9.82 0.48
C TRP A 37 11.34 -8.78 0.12
N LEU A 38 10.46 -9.11 -0.83
CA LEU A 38 9.33 -8.26 -1.22
C LEU A 38 8.31 -8.18 -0.08
N GLN A 39 7.99 -9.31 0.54
CA GLN A 39 7.02 -9.41 1.64
C GLN A 39 7.35 -8.46 2.80
N VAL A 40 8.62 -8.39 3.23
CA VAL A 40 9.05 -7.46 4.30
C VAL A 40 8.78 -6.01 3.92
N ARG A 41 9.05 -5.63 2.67
CA ARG A 41 8.87 -4.25 2.19
C ARG A 41 7.40 -3.88 2.10
N VAL A 42 6.58 -4.76 1.56
CA VAL A 42 5.12 -4.55 1.51
C VAL A 42 4.54 -4.39 2.92
N LEU A 43 4.99 -5.18 3.90
CA LEU A 43 4.60 -5.00 5.29
C LEU A 43 5.13 -3.68 5.88
N GLY A 44 6.34 -3.28 5.51
CA GLY A 44 6.91 -1.97 5.89
C GLY A 44 6.09 -0.79 5.38
N LEU A 45 5.52 -0.88 4.18
CA LEU A 45 4.63 0.14 3.63
C LEU A 45 3.35 0.32 4.47
N LEU A 46 2.83 -0.76 5.07
CA LEU A 46 1.67 -0.69 5.98
C LEU A 46 2.00 -0.03 7.32
N SER A 47 3.28 0.04 7.71
CA SER A 47 3.71 0.68 8.96
C SER A 47 4.10 2.15 8.77
N ALA A 48 4.01 2.68 7.55
CA ALA A 48 4.37 4.06 7.19
C ALA A 48 3.16 4.81 6.64
N GLU A 49 3.24 6.15 6.56
CA GLU A 49 2.19 7.00 5.98
C GLU A 49 2.14 6.91 4.44
N THR A 50 1.78 5.75 3.93
CA THR A 50 1.75 5.44 2.50
C THR A 50 0.33 5.50 1.93
N ARG A 51 0.20 5.38 0.60
CA ARG A 51 -1.13 5.26 -0.04
C ARG A 51 -1.76 3.94 0.34
N LEU A 52 -0.95 2.88 0.37
CA LEU A 52 -1.35 1.54 0.80
C LEU A 52 -1.87 1.54 2.24
N HIS A 53 -1.16 2.19 3.17
CA HIS A 53 -1.63 2.31 4.56
C HIS A 53 -2.96 3.06 4.63
N ARG A 54 -3.09 4.22 3.98
CA ARG A 54 -4.35 5.00 3.97
C ARG A 54 -5.52 4.25 3.33
N HIS A 55 -5.27 3.38 2.36
CA HIS A 55 -6.31 2.54 1.77
C HIS A 55 -6.89 1.55 2.79
N PHE A 56 -6.03 0.92 3.60
CA PHE A 56 -6.43 -0.11 4.57
C PHE A 56 -6.77 0.43 5.97
N ALA A 57 -6.29 1.63 6.30
CA ALA A 57 -6.59 2.37 7.51
C ALA A 57 -7.03 3.80 7.13
N PRO A 58 -8.22 3.95 6.51
CA PRO A 58 -8.71 5.26 6.16
C PRO A 58 -8.86 6.11 7.42
N PRO A 59 -8.51 7.42 7.36
CA PRO A 59 -8.71 8.30 8.49
C PRO A 59 -10.20 8.31 8.87
N PRO A 60 -10.52 8.44 10.17
CA PRO A 60 -11.92 8.52 10.61
C PRO A 60 -12.62 9.66 9.87
N GLU A 61 -13.81 9.38 9.33
CA GLU A 61 -14.60 10.40 8.65
C GLU A 61 -14.93 11.53 9.62
N ASP A 62 -14.63 12.78 9.22
CA ASP A 62 -15.07 13.95 9.99
C ASP A 62 -16.61 13.93 10.08
N PRO A 63 -17.20 14.05 11.29
CA PRO A 63 -18.65 14.11 11.48
C PRO A 63 -19.36 15.13 10.57
N LYS A 64 -18.68 16.21 10.18
CA LYS A 64 -19.18 17.24 9.26
C LYS A 64 -19.29 16.73 7.82
N THR A 65 -18.38 15.86 7.37
CA THR A 65 -18.42 15.27 6.03
C THR A 65 -19.55 14.22 5.91
N ARG A 66 -19.83 13.50 7.00
CA ARG A 66 -20.89 12.47 7.04
C ARG A 66 -22.30 13.04 6.93
N SER A 67 -22.55 14.26 7.44
CA SER A 67 -23.85 14.91 7.36
C SER A 67 -24.16 15.48 5.96
N LEU A 68 -23.13 15.81 5.18
CA LEU A 68 -23.27 16.26 3.78
C LEU A 68 -23.58 15.13 2.79
N ARG A 69 -23.07 13.91 3.02
CA ARG A 69 -23.30 12.75 2.11
C ARG A 69 -24.67 12.08 2.26
N ARG A 70 -25.45 12.45 3.29
CA ARG A 70 -26.76 11.84 3.61
C ARG A 70 -27.96 12.69 3.17
N ARG A 71 -27.73 13.76 2.40
CA ARG A 71 -28.75 14.61 1.78
C ARG A 71 -28.71 14.42 0.28
#